data_AF-A0A1Q7V1J3-F1
#
_entry.id   AF-A0A1Q7V1J3-F1
#
_cell.length_a   1.000
_cell.length_b   1.000
_cell.length_c   1.000
_cell.angle_alpha   90.00
_cell.angle_beta   90.00
_cell.angle_gamma   90.00
#
_symmetry.space_group_name_H-M   'P 1'
#
loop_
_entity.id
_entity.type
_entity.pdbx_description
1 polymer ?
#
loop_
_entity_poly.entity_id
_entity_poly.type
_entity_poly.pdbx_seq_one_letter_code
_entity_poly.pdbx_strand_id
1 'polypeptide(L)'
;MLWWLLIVCCIPFLTVVTLGFIGYGALASLLVFTFVATYYRPRWQAAVGLGLLIFLGLSLFVTYARDRSTLREAVWGGADYTYRIQALVRTLTDFELINFRDARHLKFIDRRLNQNFLVGRAVETIELGREQSAKGETLYQAFLALVPRILWPDKPVRAGSPEIVSHFTRISFAAGTSVGVGQVMEFYINFGTPGVIIGFLMIGVLIRVLDTIAALRLRDGDWQGFMSWFLPSISLLNVGGSLVEVFGTAAASIVLVTTVNKSLAYGLIGSKSARRSIPLRYPNL
;
A
#
# COMPACT_ATOMS: atom_id res chain seq x y z
N MET A 1 20.41 -21.14 12.79
CA MET A 1 18.99 -20.71 12.90
C MET A 1 18.64 -19.50 12.03
N LEU A 2 19.59 -18.84 11.34
CA LEU A 2 19.33 -17.64 10.50
C LEU A 2 19.17 -17.93 8.99
N TRP A 3 19.31 -19.19 8.54
CA TRP A 3 19.30 -19.56 7.12
C TRP A 3 18.02 -19.16 6.37
N TRP A 4 16.88 -19.13 7.04
CA TRP A 4 15.61 -18.70 6.45
C TRP A 4 15.59 -17.21 6.08
N LEU A 5 16.41 -16.36 6.71
CA LEU A 5 16.55 -14.96 6.33
C LEU A 5 17.25 -14.80 4.97
N LEU A 6 18.14 -15.74 4.61
CA LEU A 6 18.76 -15.73 3.28
C LEU A 6 17.72 -16.02 2.19
N ILE A 7 16.76 -16.90 2.46
CA ILE A 7 15.63 -17.16 1.55
C ILE A 7 14.79 -15.87 1.38
N VAL A 8 14.59 -15.12 2.47
CA VAL A 8 13.87 -13.84 2.43
C VAL A 8 14.59 -12.80 1.58
N CYS A 9 15.93 -12.80 1.57
CA CYS A 9 16.72 -11.95 0.65
C CYS A 9 16.52 -12.32 -0.83
N CYS A 10 16.07 -13.54 -1.15
CA CYS A 10 15.84 -13.98 -2.52
C CYS A 10 14.48 -13.51 -3.10
N ILE A 11 13.52 -13.17 -2.24
CA ILE A 11 12.14 -12.81 -2.66
C ILE A 11 12.10 -11.63 -3.64
N PRO A 12 12.84 -10.51 -3.44
CA PRO A 12 12.84 -9.39 -4.38
C PRO A 12 13.28 -9.80 -5.80
N PHE A 13 14.25 -10.72 -5.89
CA PHE A 13 14.75 -11.22 -7.17
C PHE A 13 13.74 -12.15 -7.85
N LEU A 14 13.05 -12.98 -7.07
CA LEU A 14 11.96 -13.81 -7.58
C LEU A 14 10.85 -12.94 -8.19
N THR A 15 10.46 -11.85 -7.53
CA THR A 15 9.42 -10.94 -8.06
C THR A 15 9.90 -10.14 -9.27
N VAL A 16 11.21 -9.88 -9.41
CA VAL A 16 11.76 -9.31 -10.65
C VAL A 16 11.64 -10.29 -11.81
N VAL A 17 12.04 -11.56 -11.63
CA VAL A 17 11.99 -12.57 -12.70
C VAL A 17 10.56 -12.95 -13.08
N THR A 18 9.64 -12.98 -12.12
CA THR A 18 8.25 -13.43 -12.36
C THR A 18 7.32 -12.28 -12.75
N LEU A 19 7.47 -11.10 -12.15
CA LEU A 19 6.55 -9.97 -12.31
C LEU A 19 7.20 -8.74 -12.96
N GLY A 20 8.53 -8.66 -13.02
CA GLY A 20 9.25 -7.47 -13.50
C GLY A 20 9.33 -6.35 -12.46
N PHE A 21 8.92 -6.59 -11.21
CA PHE A 21 8.89 -5.58 -10.14
C PHE A 21 9.64 -6.05 -8.90
N ILE A 22 10.63 -5.26 -8.49
CA ILE A 22 11.38 -5.51 -7.25
C ILE A 22 10.60 -5.09 -5.99
N GLY A 23 9.67 -4.13 -6.13
CA GLY A 23 8.96 -3.53 -5.00
C GLY A 23 8.14 -4.53 -4.19
N TYR A 24 7.46 -5.48 -4.85
CA TYR A 24 6.64 -6.48 -4.16
C TYR A 24 7.47 -7.35 -3.23
N GLY A 25 8.57 -7.92 -3.71
CA GLY A 25 9.45 -8.74 -2.89
C GLY A 25 10.22 -7.91 -1.87
N ALA A 26 10.65 -6.70 -2.21
CA ALA A 26 11.33 -5.80 -1.26
C ALA A 26 10.45 -5.44 -0.05
N LEU A 27 9.16 -5.17 -0.27
CA LEU A 27 8.21 -4.94 0.82
C LEU A 27 8.04 -6.17 1.71
N ALA A 28 7.90 -7.36 1.10
CA ALA A 28 7.81 -8.62 1.86
C ALA A 28 9.06 -8.87 2.72
N SER A 29 10.25 -8.69 2.15
CA SER A 29 11.51 -8.84 2.89
C SER A 29 11.65 -7.81 4.00
N LEU A 30 11.29 -6.55 3.73
CA LEU A 30 11.32 -5.47 4.73
C LEU A 30 10.42 -5.79 5.93
N LEU A 31 9.19 -6.25 5.70
CA LEU A 31 8.27 -6.65 6.77
C LEU A 31 8.89 -7.71 7.68
N VAL A 32 9.52 -8.74 7.09
CA VAL A 32 10.20 -9.79 7.85
C VAL A 32 11.39 -9.24 8.64
N PHE A 33 12.23 -8.41 8.03
CA PHE A 33 13.39 -7.83 8.71
C PHE A 33 12.99 -6.91 9.86
N THR A 34 11.97 -6.06 9.67
CA THR A 34 11.44 -5.20 10.73
C THR A 34 10.83 -6.01 11.87
N PHE A 35 10.12 -7.10 11.55
CA PHE A 35 9.58 -8.01 12.55
C PHE A 35 10.70 -8.63 13.39
N VAL A 36 11.74 -9.19 12.77
CA VAL A 36 12.89 -9.78 13.48
C VAL A 36 13.64 -8.74 14.31
N ALA A 37 13.85 -7.54 13.75
CA ALA A 37 14.53 -6.44 14.44
C ALA A 37 13.79 -6.02 15.73
N THR A 38 12.46 -6.18 15.79
CA THR A 38 11.65 -5.83 16.98
C THR A 38 11.96 -6.70 18.19
N TYR A 39 12.32 -7.97 17.97
CA TYR A 39 12.70 -8.91 19.05
C TYR A 39 14.20 -8.88 19.36
N TYR A 40 15.00 -8.23 18.50
CA TYR A 40 16.44 -8.16 18.65
C TYR A 40 16.85 -7.11 19.69
N ARG A 41 17.42 -7.57 20.81
CA ARG A 41 17.72 -6.73 21.99
C ARG A 41 18.84 -5.70 21.76
N PRO A 42 19.95 -6.00 21.06
CA PRO A 42 20.98 -5.00 20.75
C PRO A 42 20.48 -3.96 19.74
N ARG A 43 19.78 -2.93 20.24
CA ARG A 43 19.14 -1.89 19.41
C ARG A 43 20.13 -1.15 18.50
N TRP A 44 21.39 -1.01 18.91
CA TRP A 44 22.42 -0.37 18.09
C TRP A 44 22.79 -1.22 16.87
N GLN A 45 22.86 -2.55 16.99
CA GLN A 45 23.09 -3.44 15.85
C GLN A 45 21.89 -3.44 14.89
N ALA A 46 20.67 -3.36 15.44
CA ALA A 46 19.47 -3.18 14.63
C ALA A 46 19.50 -1.84 13.86
N ALA A 47 19.97 -0.76 14.50
CA ALA A 47 20.12 0.55 13.85
C ALA A 47 21.20 0.53 12.75
N VAL A 48 22.36 -0.08 13.02
CA VAL A 48 23.42 -0.28 12.00
C VAL A 48 22.90 -1.15 10.85
N GLY A 49 22.21 -2.24 11.16
CA GLY A 49 21.59 -3.11 10.16
C GLY A 49 20.55 -2.40 9.31
N LEU A 50 19.73 -1.53 9.91
CA LEU A 50 18.79 -0.67 9.19
C LEU A 50 19.51 0.31 8.27
N GLY A 51 20.59 0.95 8.74
CA GLY A 51 21.41 1.83 7.91
C GLY A 51 22.02 1.11 6.71
N LEU A 52 22.57 -0.09 6.92
CA LEU A 52 23.08 -0.95 5.85
C LEU A 52 21.97 -1.37 4.88
N LEU A 53 20.81 -1.75 5.40
CA LEU A 53 19.65 -2.14 4.59
C LEU A 53 19.16 -0.97 3.72
N ILE A 54 19.11 0.25 4.25
CA ILE A 54 18.74 1.44 3.48
C ILE A 54 19.78 1.70 2.39
N PHE A 55 21.08 1.67 2.73
CA PHE A 55 22.15 1.93 1.76
C PHE A 55 22.17 0.89 0.63
N LEU A 56 22.12 -0.40 0.96
CA LEU A 56 22.09 -1.49 -0.01
C LEU A 56 20.76 -1.52 -0.77
N GLY A 57 19.64 -1.25 -0.11
CA GLY A 57 18.33 -1.15 -0.73
C GLY A 57 18.23 -0.02 -1.75
N LEU A 58 18.81 1.15 -1.45
CA LEU A 58 18.91 2.27 -2.39
C LEU A 58 19.84 1.95 -3.57
N SER A 59 20.98 1.30 -3.30
CA SER A 59 21.91 0.83 -4.34
C SER A 59 21.24 -0.16 -5.29
N LEU A 60 20.51 -1.13 -4.73
CA LEU A 60 19.72 -2.09 -5.50
C LEU A 60 18.58 -1.40 -6.26
N PHE A 61 17.93 -0.39 -5.66
CA PHE A 61 16.88 0.38 -6.31
C PHE A 61 17.40 1.16 -7.52
N VAL A 62 18.53 1.88 -7.42
CA VAL A 62 19.07 2.63 -8.57
C VAL A 62 19.56 1.69 -9.67
N THR A 63 20.19 0.58 -9.31
CA THR A 63 20.59 -0.48 -10.25
C THR A 63 19.37 -1.06 -10.98
N TYR A 64 18.33 -1.45 -10.25
CA TYR A 64 17.07 -1.90 -10.85
C TYR A 64 16.42 -0.81 -11.70
N ALA A 65 16.41 0.44 -11.24
CA ALA A 65 15.75 1.55 -11.93
C ALA A 65 16.39 1.86 -13.28
N ARG A 66 17.70 1.64 -13.42
CA ARG A 66 18.44 1.72 -14.68
C ARG A 66 17.92 0.74 -15.72
N ASP A 67 17.76 -0.52 -15.34
CA ASP A 67 17.47 -1.62 -16.29
C ASP A 67 16.00 -2.09 -16.28
N ARG A 68 15.14 -1.45 -15.48
CA ARG A 68 13.75 -1.89 -15.25
C ARG A 68 12.92 -2.04 -16.52
N SER A 69 13.19 -1.25 -17.56
CA SER A 69 12.46 -1.34 -18.83
C SER A 69 12.75 -2.67 -19.51
N THR A 70 14.04 -3.01 -19.64
CA THR A 70 14.51 -4.27 -20.23
C THR A 70 14.02 -5.46 -19.43
N LEU A 71 14.09 -5.39 -18.09
CA LEU A 71 13.58 -6.46 -17.21
C LEU A 71 12.08 -6.67 -17.40
N ARG A 72 11.29 -5.60 -17.48
CA ARG A 72 9.84 -5.72 -17.68
C ARG A 72 9.48 -6.18 -19.08
N GLU A 73 10.19 -5.71 -20.10
CA GLU A 73 9.99 -6.15 -21.47
C GLU A 73 10.26 -7.66 -21.59
N ALA A 74 11.32 -8.18 -20.95
CA ALA A 74 11.58 -9.61 -20.91
C ALA A 74 10.43 -10.40 -20.25
N VAL A 75 9.88 -9.91 -19.13
CA VAL A 75 8.80 -10.60 -18.40
C VAL A 75 7.48 -10.50 -19.15
N TRP A 76 7.10 -9.31 -19.58
CA TRP A 76 5.78 -8.99 -20.15
C TRP A 76 5.70 -9.28 -21.64
N GLY A 77 6.83 -9.25 -22.34
CA GLY A 77 6.97 -9.78 -23.70
C GLY A 77 6.98 -11.31 -23.76
N GLY A 78 6.90 -11.99 -22.62
CA GLY A 78 6.75 -13.44 -22.57
C GLY A 78 8.04 -14.23 -22.81
N ALA A 79 9.22 -13.62 -22.61
CA ALA A 79 10.49 -14.33 -22.80
C ALA A 79 10.63 -15.51 -21.83
N ASP A 80 11.46 -16.49 -22.19
CA ASP A 80 11.74 -17.65 -21.35
C ASP A 80 12.43 -17.29 -20.04
N TYR A 81 12.26 -18.11 -19.00
CA TYR A 81 12.87 -17.90 -17.69
C TYR A 81 14.40 -17.78 -17.76
N THR A 82 15.07 -18.54 -18.64
CA THR A 82 16.51 -18.44 -18.85
C THR A 82 16.92 -17.02 -19.26
N TYR A 83 16.18 -16.41 -20.19
CA TYR A 83 16.45 -15.04 -20.64
C TYR A 83 16.16 -14.01 -19.53
N ARG A 84 15.06 -14.18 -18.78
CA ARG A 84 14.72 -13.30 -17.65
C ARG A 84 15.79 -13.35 -16.55
N ILE A 85 16.30 -14.54 -16.24
CA ILE A 85 17.38 -14.74 -15.28
C ILE A 85 18.67 -14.11 -15.80
N GLN A 86 19.02 -14.30 -17.07
CA GLN A 86 20.19 -13.65 -17.67
C GLN A 86 20.11 -12.13 -17.63
N ALA A 87 18.92 -11.56 -17.91
CA ALA A 87 18.70 -10.12 -17.81
C ALA A 87 18.91 -9.62 -16.37
N LEU A 88 18.37 -10.33 -15.37
CA LEU A 88 18.61 -10.01 -13.96
C LEU A 88 20.09 -10.14 -13.59
N VAL A 89 20.75 -11.23 -13.98
CA VAL A 89 22.18 -11.46 -13.71
C VAL A 89 23.01 -10.33 -14.30
N ARG A 90 22.75 -9.93 -15.55
CA ARG A 90 23.43 -8.78 -16.17
C ARG A 90 23.27 -7.50 -15.36
N THR A 91 22.04 -7.20 -14.93
CA THR A 91 21.76 -6.05 -14.07
C THR A 91 22.53 -6.12 -12.74
N LEU A 92 22.68 -7.30 -12.14
CA LEU A 92 23.41 -7.49 -10.89
C LEU A 92 24.93 -7.57 -11.07
N THR A 93 25.44 -7.97 -12.23
CA THR A 93 26.87 -7.92 -12.54
C THR A 93 27.33 -6.46 -12.67
N ASP A 94 26.52 -5.64 -13.33
CA ASP A 94 26.76 -4.20 -13.47
C ASP A 94 26.14 -3.41 -12.28
N PHE A 95 26.37 -3.86 -11.04
CA PHE A 95 25.76 -3.27 -9.85
C PHE A 95 26.32 -1.88 -9.53
N GLU A 96 25.44 -0.91 -9.27
CA GLU A 96 25.80 0.46 -8.91
C GLU A 96 25.54 0.72 -7.43
N LEU A 97 26.58 1.12 -6.69
CA LEU A 97 26.41 1.65 -5.33
C LEU A 97 25.79 3.04 -5.40
N ILE A 98 24.87 3.33 -4.47
CA ILE A 98 24.21 4.62 -4.42
C ILE A 98 25.23 5.76 -4.25
N ASN A 99 25.25 6.65 -5.24
CA ASN A 99 26.07 7.85 -5.27
C ASN A 99 25.17 9.09 -5.29
N PHE A 100 25.15 9.85 -4.20
CA PHE A 100 24.36 11.08 -4.06
C PHE A 100 24.88 12.27 -4.88
N ARG A 101 26.02 12.13 -5.57
CA ARG A 101 26.54 13.12 -6.51
C ARG A 101 26.22 12.79 -7.96
N ASP A 102 25.75 11.57 -8.26
CA ASP A 102 25.29 11.21 -9.61
C ASP A 102 23.86 11.71 -9.82
N ALA A 103 23.70 12.65 -10.74
CA ALA A 103 22.39 13.21 -11.09
C ALA A 103 21.37 12.15 -11.57
N ARG A 104 21.83 11.05 -12.18
CA ARG A 104 20.95 9.96 -12.64
C ARG A 104 20.33 9.21 -11.46
N HIS A 105 21.13 8.88 -10.45
CA HIS A 105 20.66 8.24 -9.22
C HIS A 105 19.63 9.12 -8.51
N LEU A 106 19.96 10.41 -8.33
CA LEU A 106 19.06 11.37 -7.73
C LEU A 106 17.76 11.49 -8.52
N LYS A 107 17.82 11.50 -9.86
CA LYS A 107 16.64 11.54 -10.72
C LYS A 107 15.76 10.30 -10.60
N PHE A 108 16.32 9.11 -10.42
CA PHE A 108 15.53 7.90 -10.17
C PHE A 108 14.79 7.96 -8.84
N ILE A 109 15.45 8.45 -7.80
CA ILE A 109 14.87 8.64 -6.47
C ILE A 109 13.78 9.72 -6.51
N ASP A 110 14.10 10.89 -7.07
CA ASP A 110 13.17 12.01 -7.23
C ASP A 110 11.91 11.59 -7.98
N ARG A 111 12.04 10.92 -9.13
CA ARG A 111 10.87 10.40 -9.88
C ARG A 111 9.97 9.44 -9.09
N ARG A 112 10.45 8.85 -8.00
CA ARG A 112 9.66 7.95 -7.14
C ARG A 112 9.12 8.64 -5.90
N LEU A 113 9.83 9.63 -5.36
CA LEU A 113 9.41 10.35 -4.15
C LEU A 113 8.60 11.61 -4.45
N ASN A 114 8.83 12.23 -5.61
CA ASN A 114 8.25 13.52 -5.98
C ASN A 114 6.91 13.36 -6.71
N GLN A 115 5.85 13.12 -5.94
CA GLN A 115 4.48 13.17 -6.46
C GLN A 115 4.00 14.60 -6.76
N ASN A 116 4.67 15.62 -6.22
CA ASN A 116 4.29 17.03 -6.44
C ASN A 116 4.40 17.42 -7.91
N PHE A 117 5.30 16.79 -8.68
CA PHE A 117 5.36 17.00 -10.12
C PHE A 117 4.04 16.67 -10.82
N LEU A 118 3.37 15.58 -10.44
CA LEU A 118 2.07 15.20 -11.02
C LEU A 118 0.98 16.20 -10.63
N VAL A 119 0.96 16.62 -9.37
CA VAL A 119 0.05 17.66 -8.87
C VAL A 119 0.23 18.97 -9.66
N GLY A 120 1.47 19.45 -9.79
CA GLY A 120 1.77 20.69 -10.51
C GLY A 120 1.39 20.64 -11.98
N ARG A 121 1.59 19.50 -12.66
CA ARG A 121 1.17 19.31 -14.05
C ARG A 121 -0.35 19.27 -14.20
N ALA A 122 -1.07 18.74 -13.21
CA ALA A 122 -2.53 18.78 -13.18
C ALA A 122 -3.06 20.20 -12.95
N VAL A 123 -2.45 20.94 -12.03
CA VAL A 123 -2.74 22.36 -11.76
C VAL A 123 -2.58 23.19 -13.04
N GLU A 124 -1.40 23.10 -13.67
CA GLU A 124 -1.08 23.82 -14.90
C GLU A 124 -2.08 23.51 -16.03
N THR A 125 -2.47 22.24 -16.18
CA THR A 125 -3.41 21.83 -17.23
C THR A 125 -4.80 22.46 -17.04
N ILE A 126 -5.28 22.55 -15.79
CA ILE A 126 -6.57 23.17 -15.47
C ILE A 126 -6.49 24.70 -15.60
N GLU A 127 -5.43 25.33 -15.08
CA GLU A 127 -5.26 26.78 -15.11
C GLU A 127 -5.12 27.32 -16.55
N LEU A 128 -4.45 26.58 -17.43
CA LEU A 128 -4.35 26.91 -18.85
C LEU A 128 -5.63 26.61 -19.64
N GLY A 129 -6.71 26.14 -18.98
CA GLY A 129 -7.99 25.82 -19.61
C GLY A 129 -7.93 24.62 -20.56
N ARG A 130 -6.88 23.79 -20.47
CA ARG A 130 -6.69 22.61 -21.32
C ARG A 130 -7.52 21.41 -20.86
N GLU A 131 -7.98 21.42 -19.62
CA GLU A 131 -8.96 20.47 -19.09
C GLU A 131 -9.87 21.15 -18.06
N GLN A 132 -11.12 20.67 -17.98
CA GLN A 132 -12.05 21.14 -16.95
C GLN A 132 -11.82 20.38 -15.65
N SER A 133 -12.12 21.04 -14.53
CA SER A 133 -12.17 20.38 -13.22
C SER A 133 -13.14 19.18 -13.22
N ALA A 134 -12.77 18.12 -12.51
CA ALA A 134 -13.57 16.91 -12.32
C ALA A 134 -14.87 17.15 -11.52
N LYS A 135 -14.99 18.27 -10.80
CA LYS A 135 -16.22 18.72 -10.12
C LYS A 135 -16.90 17.66 -9.23
N GLY A 136 -16.12 16.79 -8.58
CA GLY A 136 -16.62 15.76 -7.67
C GLY A 136 -16.77 14.36 -8.28
N GLU A 137 -16.49 14.17 -9.58
CA GLU A 137 -16.64 12.88 -10.26
C GLU A 137 -15.82 11.77 -9.58
N THR A 138 -14.58 12.06 -9.16
CA THR A 138 -13.72 11.04 -8.53
C THR A 138 -14.18 10.67 -7.13
N LEU A 139 -14.78 11.60 -6.38
CA LEU A 139 -15.44 11.32 -5.10
C LEU A 139 -16.68 10.45 -5.28
N TYR A 140 -17.50 10.75 -6.29
CA TYR A 140 -18.65 9.92 -6.62
C TYR A 140 -18.21 8.48 -6.95
N GLN A 141 -17.18 8.33 -7.77
CA GLN A 141 -16.61 7.02 -8.07
C GLN A 141 -15.98 6.33 -6.85
N ALA A 142 -15.43 7.09 -5.88
CA ALA A 142 -14.97 6.55 -4.59
C ALA A 142 -16.13 5.99 -3.75
N PHE A 143 -17.30 6.63 -3.76
CA PHE A 143 -18.50 6.06 -3.15
C PHE A 143 -18.94 4.78 -3.87
N LEU A 144 -18.92 4.75 -5.21
CA LEU A 144 -19.20 3.53 -5.96
C LEU A 144 -18.17 2.42 -5.68
N ALA A 145 -16.94 2.76 -5.31
CA ALA A 145 -15.89 1.81 -4.96
C ALA A 145 -16.29 0.88 -3.81
N LEU A 146 -17.15 1.36 -2.89
CA LEU A 146 -17.66 0.61 -1.74
C LEU A 146 -18.47 -0.64 -2.12
N VAL A 147 -19.08 -0.66 -3.31
CA VAL A 147 -19.86 -1.81 -3.80
C VAL A 147 -18.90 -2.92 -4.27
N PRO A 148 -18.90 -4.12 -3.66
CA PRO A 148 -18.03 -5.21 -4.09
C PRO A 148 -18.29 -5.63 -5.55
N ARG A 149 -17.24 -6.02 -6.29
CA ARG A 149 -17.38 -6.49 -7.69
C ARG A 149 -18.22 -7.76 -7.85
N ILE A 150 -18.40 -8.53 -6.77
CA ILE A 150 -19.31 -9.69 -6.77
C ILE A 150 -20.76 -9.25 -7.01
N LEU A 151 -21.14 -8.08 -6.48
CA LEU A 151 -22.48 -7.52 -6.63
C LEU A 151 -22.61 -6.68 -7.91
N TRP A 152 -21.51 -6.10 -8.40
CA TRP A 152 -21.48 -5.33 -9.65
C TRP A 152 -20.18 -5.57 -10.42
N PRO A 153 -20.14 -6.59 -11.30
CA PRO A 153 -18.93 -6.97 -12.04
C PRO A 153 -18.40 -5.87 -12.97
N ASP A 154 -19.31 -5.24 -13.72
CA ASP A 154 -19.02 -4.23 -14.74
C ASP A 154 -18.95 -2.79 -14.20
N LYS A 155 -18.68 -2.63 -12.90
CA LYS A 155 -18.67 -1.32 -12.25
C LYS A 155 -17.65 -0.37 -12.91
N PRO A 156 -18.07 0.82 -13.38
CA PRO A 156 -17.22 1.75 -14.14
C PRO A 156 -16.32 2.59 -13.23
N VAL A 157 -15.55 1.97 -12.33
CA VAL A 157 -14.58 2.73 -11.51
C VAL A 157 -13.32 2.98 -12.33
N ARG A 158 -13.13 4.24 -12.73
CA ARG A 158 -11.89 4.77 -13.29
C ARG A 158 -11.17 5.69 -12.30
N ALA A 159 -11.79 6.04 -11.18
CA ALA A 159 -11.20 6.93 -10.21
C ALA A 159 -10.04 6.27 -9.48
N GLY A 160 -9.00 7.06 -9.25
CA GLY A 160 -7.72 6.58 -8.75
C GLY A 160 -6.86 5.83 -9.75
N SER A 161 -7.27 5.74 -11.02
CA SER A 161 -6.55 5.00 -12.04
C SER A 161 -5.46 5.82 -12.75
N PRO A 162 -4.49 5.17 -13.40
CA PRO A 162 -3.47 5.84 -14.23
C PRO A 162 -4.08 6.70 -15.33
N GLU A 163 -5.28 6.37 -15.81
CA GLU A 163 -6.00 7.13 -16.83
C GLU A 163 -6.39 8.53 -16.33
N ILE A 164 -6.82 8.68 -15.08
CA ILE A 164 -7.11 10.01 -14.51
C ILE A 164 -5.84 10.84 -14.41
N VAL A 165 -4.75 10.23 -13.91
CA VAL A 165 -3.46 10.92 -13.84
C VAL A 165 -3.04 11.34 -15.25
N SER A 166 -3.15 10.45 -16.24
CA SER A 166 -2.78 10.73 -17.63
C SER A 166 -3.64 11.85 -18.22
N HIS A 167 -4.95 11.84 -17.96
CA HIS A 167 -5.90 12.84 -18.44
C HIS A 167 -5.54 14.24 -17.93
N PHE A 168 -5.37 14.39 -16.62
CA PHE A 168 -5.12 15.68 -15.99
C PHE A 168 -3.66 16.15 -16.11
N THR A 169 -2.68 15.25 -16.18
CA THR A 169 -1.26 15.65 -16.33
C THR A 169 -0.78 15.71 -17.78
N ARG A 170 -1.54 15.12 -18.73
CA ARG A 170 -1.13 14.87 -20.12
C ARG A 170 0.16 14.04 -20.24
N ILE A 171 0.44 13.20 -19.23
CA ILE A 171 1.58 12.29 -19.23
C ILE A 171 1.07 10.87 -19.50
N SER A 172 1.57 10.25 -20.55
CA SER A 172 1.24 8.86 -20.86
C SER A 172 2.10 7.90 -20.03
N PHE A 173 1.47 6.92 -19.39
CA PHE A 173 2.15 5.83 -18.71
C PHE A 173 2.09 4.56 -19.55
N ALA A 174 3.12 3.72 -19.46
CA ALA A 174 3.10 2.41 -20.12
C ALA A 174 1.97 1.54 -19.53
N ALA A 175 1.36 0.70 -20.36
CA ALA A 175 0.33 -0.25 -19.95
C ALA A 175 0.78 -1.04 -18.71
N GLY A 176 -0.11 -1.24 -17.73
CA GLY A 176 0.23 -1.93 -16.47
C GLY A 176 1.02 -1.09 -15.45
N THR A 177 1.32 0.18 -15.73
CA THR A 177 1.90 1.09 -14.73
C THR A 177 0.80 1.64 -13.84
N SER A 178 0.80 1.27 -12.56
CA SER A 178 -0.07 1.88 -11.56
C SER A 178 0.54 3.19 -11.06
N VAL A 179 -0.20 4.28 -11.19
CA VAL A 179 0.17 5.60 -10.67
C VAL A 179 -0.97 6.06 -9.77
N GLY A 180 -0.68 6.23 -8.48
CA GLY A 180 -1.64 6.80 -7.55
C GLY A 180 -1.86 8.27 -7.89
N VAL A 181 -3.13 8.67 -8.01
CA VAL A 181 -3.51 10.09 -8.15
C VAL A 181 -3.03 10.88 -6.93
N GLY A 182 -3.12 10.28 -5.74
CA GLY A 182 -2.81 10.94 -4.47
C GLY A 182 -3.92 11.91 -4.06
N GLN A 183 -4.18 11.99 -2.76
CA GLN A 183 -5.30 12.79 -2.24
C GLN A 183 -5.17 14.28 -2.57
N VAL A 184 -3.95 14.83 -2.62
CA VAL A 184 -3.69 16.23 -2.98
C VAL A 184 -4.18 16.54 -4.39
N MET A 185 -3.74 15.75 -5.38
CA MET A 185 -4.17 15.94 -6.77
C MET A 185 -5.68 15.72 -6.89
N GLU A 186 -6.21 14.69 -6.24
CA GLU A 186 -7.64 14.34 -6.33
C GLU A 186 -8.53 15.46 -5.78
N PHE A 187 -8.22 16.02 -4.62
CA PHE A 187 -8.95 17.17 -4.11
C PHE A 187 -8.80 18.41 -4.99
N TYR A 188 -7.60 18.66 -5.52
CA TYR A 188 -7.35 19.79 -6.40
C TYR A 188 -8.14 19.69 -7.71
N ILE A 189 -8.10 18.56 -8.41
CA ILE A 189 -8.82 18.42 -9.69
C ILE A 189 -10.33 18.56 -9.52
N ASN A 190 -10.89 18.25 -8.34
CA ASN A 190 -12.32 18.39 -8.07
C ASN A 190 -12.75 19.80 -7.67
N PHE A 191 -11.99 20.47 -6.79
CA PHE A 191 -12.43 21.72 -6.16
C PHE A 191 -11.31 22.77 -5.98
N GLY A 192 -10.18 22.58 -6.65
CA GLY A 192 -9.01 23.45 -6.55
C GLY A 192 -8.39 23.49 -5.14
N THR A 193 -7.69 24.57 -4.85
CA THR A 193 -7.01 24.78 -3.56
C THR A 193 -7.96 24.70 -2.35
N PRO A 194 -9.19 25.27 -2.36
CA PRO A 194 -10.13 25.09 -1.26
C PRO A 194 -10.48 23.62 -1.01
N GLY A 195 -10.60 22.82 -2.08
CA GLY A 195 -10.80 21.39 -2.01
C GLY A 195 -9.72 20.66 -1.21
N VAL A 196 -8.46 21.02 -1.46
CA VAL A 196 -7.31 20.42 -0.75
C VAL A 196 -7.38 20.74 0.74
N ILE A 197 -7.57 22.02 1.09
CA ILE A 197 -7.62 22.47 2.49
C ILE A 197 -8.77 21.79 3.23
N ILE A 198 -9.99 21.85 2.67
CA ILE A 198 -11.19 21.28 3.28
C ILE A 198 -11.09 19.75 3.32
N GLY A 199 -10.61 19.12 2.24
CA GLY A 199 -10.41 17.68 2.14
C GLY A 199 -9.50 17.13 3.23
N PHE A 200 -8.32 17.73 3.41
CA PHE A 200 -7.40 17.32 4.47
C PHE A 200 -7.89 17.66 5.87
N LEU A 201 -8.62 18.77 6.05
CA LEU A 201 -9.25 19.07 7.33
C LEU A 201 -10.26 17.98 7.70
N MET A 202 -11.13 17.57 6.77
CA MET A 202 -12.10 16.49 6.97
C MET A 202 -11.41 15.15 7.27
N ILE A 203 -10.40 14.77 6.49
CA ILE A 203 -9.63 13.54 6.72
C ILE A 203 -8.94 13.57 8.09
N GLY A 204 -8.32 14.69 8.47
CA GLY A 204 -7.65 14.84 9.76
C GLY A 204 -8.61 14.74 10.94
N VAL A 205 -9.79 15.38 10.85
CA VAL A 205 -10.85 15.26 11.86
C VAL A 205 -11.34 13.82 11.95
N LEU A 206 -11.57 13.15 10.82
CA LEU A 206 -12.01 11.76 10.79
C LEU A 206 -10.98 10.84 11.44
N ILE A 207 -9.70 10.95 11.08
CA ILE A 207 -8.61 10.18 11.70
C ILE A 207 -8.58 10.43 13.21
N ARG A 208 -8.65 11.70 13.65
CA ARG A 208 -8.63 12.05 15.07
C ARG A 208 -9.77 11.39 15.85
N VAL A 209 -11.00 11.44 15.31
CA VAL A 209 -12.17 10.84 15.95
C VAL A 209 -12.01 9.33 16.06
N LEU A 210 -11.68 8.66 14.95
CA LEU A 210 -11.60 7.21 14.93
C LEU A 210 -10.44 6.67 15.79
N ASP A 211 -9.28 7.32 15.74
CA ASP A 211 -8.13 6.99 16.58
C ASP A 211 -8.43 7.18 18.07
N THR A 212 -9.12 8.27 18.43
CA THR A 212 -9.54 8.50 19.83
C THR A 212 -10.48 7.40 20.32
N ILE A 213 -11.46 6.98 19.50
CA ILE A 213 -12.37 5.90 19.86
C ILE A 213 -11.61 4.58 20.00
N ALA A 214 -10.72 4.26 19.06
CA ALA A 214 -9.89 3.06 19.13
C ALA A 214 -9.04 3.05 20.42
N ALA A 215 -8.37 4.16 20.73
CA ALA A 215 -7.55 4.30 21.93
C ALA A 215 -8.35 4.11 23.23
N LEU A 216 -9.56 4.66 23.32
CA LEU A 216 -10.44 4.46 24.47
C LEU A 216 -10.81 2.98 24.64
N ARG A 217 -11.17 2.28 23.55
CA ARG A 217 -11.48 0.85 23.59
C ARG A 217 -10.29 0.00 24.01
N LEU A 218 -9.11 0.33 23.51
CA LEU A 218 -7.87 -0.34 23.89
C LEU A 218 -7.56 -0.16 25.37
N ARG A 219 -7.75 1.06 25.90
CA ARG A 219 -7.56 1.36 27.33
C ARG A 219 -8.51 0.57 28.22
N ASP A 220 -9.75 0.38 27.77
CA ASP A 220 -10.76 -0.37 28.52
C ASP A 220 -10.59 -1.90 28.38
N GLY A 221 -9.57 -2.36 27.65
CA GLY A 221 -9.30 -3.79 27.42
C GLY A 221 -10.21 -4.45 26.37
N ASP A 222 -11.04 -3.65 25.67
CA ASP A 222 -11.95 -4.10 24.61
C ASP A 222 -11.19 -4.24 23.28
N TRP A 223 -10.44 -5.35 23.14
CA TRP A 223 -9.66 -5.64 21.93
C TRP A 223 -10.51 -5.75 20.67
N GLN A 224 -11.75 -6.26 20.77
CA GLN A 224 -12.66 -6.38 19.64
C GLN A 224 -13.14 -5.00 19.18
N GLY A 225 -13.54 -4.14 20.13
CA GLY A 225 -13.88 -2.76 19.87
C GLY A 225 -12.70 -1.99 19.27
N PHE A 226 -11.50 -2.12 19.83
CA PHE A 226 -10.29 -1.51 19.30
C PHE A 226 -10.06 -1.89 17.83
N MET A 227 -10.02 -3.18 17.51
CA MET A 227 -9.79 -3.65 16.14
C MET A 227 -10.88 -3.18 15.16
N SER A 228 -12.11 -3.03 15.64
CA SER A 228 -13.23 -2.58 14.82
C SER A 228 -13.11 -1.14 14.35
N TRP A 229 -12.44 -0.29 15.13
CA TRP A 229 -12.17 1.10 14.77
C TRP A 229 -10.80 1.29 14.14
N PHE A 230 -9.79 0.57 14.64
CA PHE A 230 -8.41 0.71 14.19
C PHE A 230 -8.20 0.26 12.75
N LEU A 231 -8.71 -0.92 12.37
CA LEU A 231 -8.43 -1.50 11.05
C LEU A 231 -8.98 -0.65 9.88
N PRO A 232 -10.24 -0.19 9.89
CA PRO A 232 -10.73 0.71 8.84
C PRO A 232 -9.99 2.05 8.83
N SER A 233 -9.56 2.55 9.99
CA SER A 233 -8.89 3.85 10.10
C SER A 233 -7.50 3.87 9.48
N ILE A 234 -6.80 2.74 9.46
CA ILE A 234 -5.48 2.63 8.82
C ILE A 234 -5.56 3.00 7.33
N SER A 235 -6.66 2.73 6.64
CA SER A 235 -6.76 3.05 5.21
C SER A 235 -6.71 4.55 4.95
N LEU A 236 -7.21 5.38 5.88
CA LEU A 236 -7.19 6.84 5.78
C LEU A 236 -5.77 7.41 5.79
N LEU A 237 -4.80 6.65 6.30
CA LEU A 237 -3.39 7.04 6.33
C LEU A 237 -2.68 6.85 4.98
N ASN A 238 -3.34 6.23 3.99
CA ASN A 238 -2.78 6.07 2.64
C ASN A 238 -2.91 7.35 1.80
N VAL A 239 -2.14 8.38 2.17
CA VAL A 239 -2.19 9.72 1.54
C VAL A 239 -1.73 9.70 0.07
N GLY A 240 -0.81 8.80 -0.27
CA GLY A 240 -0.32 8.61 -1.64
C GLY A 240 -1.26 7.80 -2.54
N GLY A 241 -2.27 7.14 -1.95
CA GLY A 241 -3.32 6.43 -2.67
C GLY A 241 -4.42 7.35 -3.17
N SER A 242 -5.34 6.79 -3.94
CA SER A 242 -6.57 7.48 -4.35
C SER A 242 -7.66 7.36 -3.29
N LEU A 243 -8.66 8.24 -3.32
CA LEU A 243 -9.84 8.12 -2.46
C LEU A 243 -10.55 6.78 -2.71
N VAL A 244 -10.70 6.35 -3.95
CA VAL A 244 -11.23 5.01 -4.29
C VAL A 244 -10.53 3.88 -3.53
N GLU A 245 -9.20 3.92 -3.48
CA GLU A 245 -8.40 2.91 -2.79
C GLU A 245 -8.57 3.00 -1.26
N VAL A 246 -8.59 4.22 -0.72
CA VAL A 246 -8.81 4.48 0.72
C VAL A 246 -10.18 3.97 1.17
N PHE A 247 -11.25 4.31 0.43
CA PHE A 247 -12.61 3.89 0.72
C PHE A 247 -12.81 2.39 0.48
N GLY A 248 -12.25 1.84 -0.60
CA GLY A 248 -12.29 0.41 -0.87
C GLY A 248 -11.61 -0.42 0.23
N THR A 249 -10.45 0.02 0.70
CA THR A 249 -9.72 -0.63 1.80
C THR A 249 -10.45 -0.49 3.13
N ALA A 250 -11.06 0.66 3.41
CA ALA A 250 -11.91 0.85 4.59
C ALA A 250 -13.10 -0.12 4.58
N ALA A 251 -13.80 -0.23 3.44
CA ALA A 251 -14.94 -1.13 3.29
C ALA A 251 -14.55 -2.59 3.48
N ALA A 252 -13.46 -3.04 2.85
CA ALA A 252 -12.93 -4.39 3.03
C ALA A 252 -12.57 -4.66 4.50
N SER A 253 -11.98 -3.69 5.19
CA SER A 253 -11.64 -3.80 6.62
C SER A 253 -12.89 -3.90 7.50
N ILE A 254 -13.95 -3.16 7.20
CA ILE A 254 -15.24 -3.26 7.90
C ILE A 254 -15.86 -4.65 7.71
N VAL A 255 -15.84 -5.18 6.48
CA VAL A 255 -16.33 -6.54 6.19
C VAL A 255 -15.53 -7.59 6.96
N LEU A 256 -14.20 -7.46 6.99
CA LEU A 256 -13.34 -8.37 7.76
C LEU A 256 -13.68 -8.34 9.24
N VAL A 257 -13.70 -7.15 9.85
CA VAL A 257 -14.02 -6.95 11.27
C VAL A 257 -15.39 -7.53 11.61
N THR A 258 -16.42 -7.21 10.81
CA THR A 258 -17.78 -7.69 11.08
C THR A 258 -17.89 -9.21 10.97
N THR A 259 -17.17 -9.82 10.03
CA THR A 259 -17.10 -11.28 9.88
C THR A 259 -16.41 -11.93 11.07
N VAL A 260 -15.26 -11.40 11.50
CA VAL A 260 -14.49 -11.90 12.66
C VAL A 260 -15.29 -11.74 13.96
N ASN A 261 -15.91 -10.58 14.18
CA ASN A 261 -16.72 -10.36 15.37
C ASN A 261 -17.93 -11.31 15.43
N LYS A 262 -18.58 -11.56 14.29
CA LYS A 262 -19.65 -12.56 14.19
C LYS A 262 -19.15 -13.96 14.51
N SER A 263 -18.03 -14.41 13.93
CA SER A 263 -17.51 -15.75 14.17
C SER A 263 -17.08 -15.97 15.62
N LEU A 264 -16.45 -14.97 16.24
CA LEU A 264 -16.12 -14.99 17.67
C LEU A 264 -17.38 -15.06 18.55
N ALA A 265 -18.43 -14.32 18.22
CA ALA A 265 -19.70 -14.37 18.94
C ALA A 265 -20.35 -15.77 18.85
N TYR A 266 -20.38 -16.38 17.67
CA TYR A 266 -20.89 -17.75 17.50
C TYR A 266 -20.07 -18.79 18.27
N GLY A 267 -18.74 -18.68 18.28
CA GLY A 267 -17.86 -19.57 19.04
C GLY A 267 -18.08 -19.49 20.56
N LEU A 268 -18.36 -18.30 21.09
CA LEU A 268 -18.68 -18.08 22.51
C LEU A 268 -20.05 -18.68 22.90
N ILE A 269 -21.04 -18.62 22.00
CA ILE A 269 -22.37 -19.22 22.21
C ILE A 269 -22.27 -20.76 22.20
N GLY A 270 -21.52 -21.34 21.26
CA GLY A 270 -21.28 -22.78 21.18
C GLY A 270 -20.56 -23.34 22.42
N SER A 271 -19.57 -22.60 22.95
CA SER A 271 -18.84 -22.97 24.17
C SER A 271 -19.72 -22.94 25.43
N LYS A 272 -20.62 -21.96 25.56
CA LYS A 272 -21.59 -21.90 26.68
C LYS A 272 -22.63 -23.02 26.61
N SER A 273 -23.04 -23.45 25.41
CA SER A 273 -23.94 -24.59 25.22
C SER A 273 -23.26 -25.91 25.63
N ALA A 274 -21.99 -26.10 25.29
CA ALA A 274 -21.23 -27.31 25.63
C ALA A 274 -20.90 -27.44 27.14
N ARG A 275 -20.78 -26.32 27.88
CA ARG A 275 -20.61 -26.35 29.35
C ARG A 275 -21.90 -26.65 30.11
N ARG A 276 -23.09 -26.44 29.52
CA ARG A 276 -24.38 -26.75 30.16
C ARG A 276 -24.76 -28.23 30.10
N SER A 277 -24.07 -29.04 29.28
CA SER A 277 -24.37 -30.47 29.10
C SER A 277 -23.48 -31.42 29.92
N ILE A 278 -22.66 -30.92 30.85
CA ILE A 278 -21.96 -31.77 31.81
C ILE A 278 -22.88 -31.93 33.03
N PRO A 279 -23.54 -33.09 33.24
CA PRO A 279 -24.37 -33.28 34.42
C PRO A 279 -23.47 -33.28 35.67
N LEU A 280 -23.83 -32.45 36.64
CA LEU A 280 -23.28 -32.49 37.99
C LEU A 280 -23.57 -33.89 38.57
N ARG A 281 -22.57 -34.76 38.56
CA ARG A 281 -22.61 -36.05 39.23
C ARG A 281 -22.52 -35.76 40.74
N TYR A 282 -23.67 -35.72 41.41
CA TYR A 282 -23.70 -35.69 42.87
C TYR A 282 -23.05 -36.98 43.40
N PRO A 283 -22.13 -36.89 44.38
CA PRO A 283 -21.63 -38.06 45.07
C PRO A 283 -22.68 -38.48 46.10
N ASN A 284 -23.32 -39.62 45.89
CA ASN A 284 -24.11 -40.27 46.93
C ASN A 284 -23.18 -41.16 47.78
N LEU A 285 -23.35 -41.00 49.09
CA LEU A 285 -22.83 -41.81 50.19
C LEU A 285 -23.12 -43.31 50.02
#